data_AF-A0AAN2H9W4-F1
#
_entry.id   AF-A0AAN2H9W4-F1
#
_cell.length_a   1.000
_cell.length_b   1.000
_cell.length_c   1.000
_cell.angle_alpha   90.00
_cell.angle_beta   90.00
_cell.angle_gamma   90.00
#
_symmetry.space_group_name_H-M   'P 1'
#
loop_
_entity.id
_entity.type
_entity.pdbx_description
1 polymer ?
#
loop_
_entity_poly.entity_id
_entity_poly.type
_entity_poly.pdbx_seq_one_letter_code
_entity_poly.pdbx_strand_id
1 'polypeptide(L)' 'MILVDTEAEVTSGKLVIAKLANSGEATFKKLVEDGGRRYLKPLNPEYKMVECGEDCRIIGVAVRVMGKL' A
#
# COMPACT_ATOMS: atom_id res chain seq x y z
N MET A 1 -11.44 -1.64 11.09
CA MET A 1 -11.15 -3.01 10.62
C MET A 1 -10.96 -2.98 9.12
N ILE A 2 -10.04 -3.78 8.57
CA ILE A 2 -9.79 -3.86 7.12
C ILE A 2 -9.89 -5.32 6.69
N LEU A 3 -10.60 -5.59 5.60
CA LEU A 3 -10.60 -6.88 4.92
C LEU A 3 -9.60 -6.82 3.77
N VAL A 4 -8.68 -7.78 3.75
CA VAL A 4 -7.58 -7.85 2.78
C VAL A 4 -7.77 -9.11 1.95
N ASP A 5 -7.69 -8.94 0.64
CA ASP A 5 -7.67 -10.02 -0.34
C ASP A 5 -6.24 -10.14 -0.90
N THR A 6 -5.63 -11.32 -0.71
CA THR A 6 -4.25 -11.62 -1.15
C THR A 6 -4.15 -12.01 -2.62
N GLU A 7 -5.28 -12.35 -3.26
CA GLU A 7 -5.35 -12.74 -4.66
C GLU A 7 -5.88 -11.62 -5.57
N ALA A 8 -6.46 -10.58 -4.97
CA ALA A 8 -6.90 -9.39 -5.68
C ALA A 8 -5.76 -8.70 -6.44
N GLU A 9 -6.09 -8.22 -7.64
CA GLU A 9 -5.14 -7.56 -8.53
C GLU A 9 -4.58 -6.27 -7.93
N VAL A 10 -3.25 -6.18 -7.87
CA VAL A 10 -2.51 -5.06 -7.30
C VAL A 10 -2.26 -4.00 -8.38
N THR A 11 -3.12 -2.99 -8.43
CA THR A 11 -3.06 -1.89 -9.41
C THR A 11 -2.95 -0.52 -8.76
N SER A 12 -2.40 0.45 -9.49
CA SER A 12 -2.34 1.86 -9.07
C SER A 12 -3.73 2.36 -8.69
N GLY A 13 -3.83 3.08 -7.58
CA GLY A 13 -5.08 3.57 -7.01
C GLY A 13 -5.64 2.72 -5.88
N LYS A 14 -5.23 1.45 -5.73
CA LYS A 14 -5.72 0.55 -4.68
C LYS A 14 -5.11 0.87 -3.33
N LEU A 15 -5.88 0.60 -2.27
CA LEU A 15 -5.37 0.57 -0.90
C LEU A 15 -4.75 -0.82 -0.66
N VAL A 16 -3.52 -0.85 -0.15
CA VAL A 16 -2.73 -2.07 -0.03
C VAL A 16 -2.13 -2.20 1.36
N ILE A 17 -1.94 -3.45 1.76
CA ILE A 17 -1.03 -3.80 2.85
C ILE A 17 0.32 -4.12 2.21
N ALA A 18 1.36 -3.41 2.64
CA ALA A 18 2.71 -3.59 2.13
C ALA A 18 3.70 -3.79 3.28
N LYS A 19 4.78 -4.52 3.02
CA LYS A 19 5.92 -4.66 3.92
C LYS A 19 7.18 -4.18 3.20
N LEU A 20 7.96 -3.35 3.86
CA LEU A 20 9.27 -2.93 3.39
C LEU A 20 10.31 -3.85 4.03
N ALA A 21 11.27 -4.39 3.27
CA ALA A 21 12.20 -5.44 3.74
C ALA A 21 12.90 -5.10 5.07
N ASN A 22 13.21 -3.82 5.27
CA ASN A 22 13.97 -3.32 6.43
C ASN A 22 13.10 -3.11 7.67
N SER A 23 11.79 -3.29 7.53
CA SER A 23 10.79 -3.15 8.58
C SER A 23 10.09 -4.48 8.79
N GLY A 24 10.09 -4.97 10.02
CA GLY A 24 9.23 -6.07 10.42
C GLY A 24 7.73 -5.74 10.28
N GLU A 25 7.40 -4.46 10.05
CA GLU A 25 6.05 -3.92 10.11
C GLU A 25 5.37 -3.88 8.75
N ALA A 26 4.10 -4.27 8.75
CA ALA A 26 3.20 -4.02 7.64
C ALA A 26 2.65 -2.60 7.72
N THR A 27 2.48 -1.94 6.57
CA THR A 27 1.90 -0.60 6.45
C THR A 27 0.66 -0.61 5.56
N PHE A 28 -0.28 0.29 5.85
CA PHE A 28 -1.50 0.50 5.05
C PHE A 28 -1.40 1.83 4.31
N LYS A 29 -1.31 1.76 2.97
CA LYS A 29 -1.08 2.93 2.10
C LYS A 29 -1.83 2.75 0.77
N LYS A 30 -1.96 3.82 -0.01
CA LYS A 30 -2.44 3.76 -1.39
C LYS A 30 -1.28 3.47 -2.33
N LEU A 31 -1.38 2.45 -3.17
CA LEU A 31 -0.43 2.20 -4.24
C LEU A 31 -0.66 3.24 -5.35
N VAL A 32 0.41 3.88 -5.82
CA VAL A 32 0.38 4.83 -6.93
C VAL A 32 1.51 4.46 -7.88
N GLU A 33 1.28 4.60 -9.17
CA GLU A 33 2.30 4.47 -10.20
C GLU A 33 2.47 5.82 -10.91
N ASP A 34 3.71 6.28 -11.03
CA ASP A 34 4.08 7.53 -11.69
C ASP A 34 5.45 7.35 -12.37
N GLY A 35 5.56 7.76 -13.63
CA GLY A 35 6.79 7.61 -14.42
C GLY A 35 7.34 6.18 -14.49
N GLY A 36 6.48 5.16 -14.48
CA GLY A 36 6.87 3.74 -14.49
C GLY A 36 7.40 3.21 -13.15
N ARG A 37 7.34 4.01 -12.09
CA ARG A 37 7.74 3.65 -10.73
C ARG A 37 6.52 3.56 -9.83
N ARG A 38 6.58 2.64 -8.87
CA ARG A 38 5.51 2.44 -7.88
C ARG A 38 5.86 3.10 -6.57
N TYR A 39 4.84 3.63 -5.91
CA TYR A 39 4.94 4.36 -4.66
C TYR A 39 3.82 3.99 -3.71
N LEU A 40 4.12 4.03 -2.41
CA LEU A 40 3.16 3.94 -1.34
C LEU A 40 2.82 5.35 -0.83
N LYS A 41 1.67 5.86 -1.24
CA LYS A 41 1.14 7.16 -0.82
C LYS A 41 0.40 7.02 0.52
N PRO A 42 0.78 7.76 1.57
CA PRO A 42 0.06 7.76 2.84
C PRO A 42 -1.33 8.40 2.69
N LEU A 43 -2.24 8.04 3.59
CA LEU A 43 -3.59 8.61 3.64
C LEU A 43 -3.61 9.98 4.33
N ASN A 44 -2.73 10.19 5.31
CA ASN A 44 -2.45 11.53 5.84
C ASN A 44 -1.40 12.22 4.92
N PRO A 45 -1.74 13.35 4.26
CA PRO A 45 -0.82 14.10 3.39
C PRO A 45 0.42 14.65 4.09
N GLU A 46 0.43 14.77 5.42
CA GLU A 46 1.59 15.25 6.18
C GLU A 46 2.76 14.25 6.16
N TYR A 47 2.47 12.98 5.87
CA TYR A 47 3.50 11.96 5.77
C TYR A 47 4.06 11.89 4.35
N LYS A 48 5.35 11.55 4.27
CA LYS A 48 6.03 11.40 2.98
C LYS A 48 5.59 10.13 2.25
N MET A 49 5.50 10.26 0.92
CA MET A 49 5.39 9.12 0.02
C MET A 49 6.69 8.31 0.04
N VAL A 50 6.58 6.99 -0.06
CA VAL A 50 7.72 6.08 -0.07
C VAL A 50 7.73 5.33 -1.39
N GLU A 51 8.88 5.25 -2.05
CA GLU A 51 9.04 4.43 -3.26
C GLU A 51 8.91 2.95 -2.91
N CYS A 52 8.09 2.23 -3.67
CA CYS A 52 7.88 0.79 -3.55
C CYS A 52 8.82 0.09 -4.53
N GLY A 53 10.10 0.03 -4.17
CA GLY A 53 11.17 -0.60 -4.95
C GLY A 53 11.24 -2.12 -4.78
N GLU A 54 12.40 -2.71 -5.05
CA GLU A 54 12.63 -4.17 -4.99
C GLU A 54 12.32 -4.79 -3.62
N ASP A 55 12.57 -4.03 -2.56
CA ASP A 55 12.35 -4.46 -1.17
C ASP A 55 10.91 -4.28 -0.68
N CYS A 56 10.01 -3.81 -1.55
CA CYS A 56 8.61 -3.57 -1.22
C CYS A 56 7.75 -4.77 -1.62
N ARG A 57 7.25 -5.49 -0.62
CA ARG A 57 6.32 -6.59 -0.84
C ARG A 57 4.88 -6.15 -0.57
N ILE A 58 4.04 -6.21 -1.59
CA ILE A 58 2.60 -6.10 -1.40
C ILE A 58 2.08 -7.43 -0.86
N ILE A 59 1.38 -7.37 0.29
CA ILE A 59 0.78 -8.53 0.94
C ILE A 59 -0.63 -8.80 0.38
N GLY A 60 -1.39 -7.73 0.12
CA GLY A 60 -2.73 -7.85 -0.45
C GLY A 60 -3.42 -6.50 -0.60
N VAL A 61 -4.59 -6.53 -1.24
CA VAL A 61 -5.42 -5.35 -1.50
C VAL A 61 -6.52 -5.26 -0.44
N ALA A 62 -6.70 -4.07 0.12
CA ALA A 62 -7.83 -3.80 1.01
C ALA A 62 -9.11 -3.65 0.17
N VAL A 63 -9.95 -4.69 0.21
CA VAL A 63 -11.24 -4.73 -0.52
C VAL A 63 -12.39 -4.13 0.29
N ARG A 64 -12.22 -4.00 1.61
CA ARG A 64 -13.18 -3.32 2.48
C ARG A 64 -12.46 -2.65 3.65
N VAL A 65 -12.81 -1.41 3.93
CA VAL A 65 -12.39 -0.69 5.13
C VAL A 65 -13.64 -0.31 5.93
N MET A 66 -13.64 -0.64 7.21
CA MET A 66 -14.68 -0.26 8.16
C MET A 66 -14.12 0.78 9.14
N GLY A 67 -14.67 1.99 9.07
CA GLY A 67 -14.21 3.16 9.80
C GLY A 67 -14.04 4.37 8.88
N LYS A 68 -13.69 5.53 9.45
CA LYS A 68 -13.31 6.70 8.66
C LYS A 68 -11.84 6.56 8.23
N LEU A 69 -11.58 6.74 6.94
CA LEU A 69 -10.23 6.86 6.38
C LEU A 69 -9.70 8.28 6.59
#